data_AF-A0AAF0PWH9-F1
#
_entry.id   AF-A0AAF0PWH9-F1
#
_cell.length_a   1.000
_cell.length_b   1.000
_cell.length_c   1.000
_cell.angle_alpha   90.00
_cell.angle_beta   90.00
_cell.angle_gamma   90.00
#
_symmetry.space_group_name_H-M   'P 1'
#
loop_
_entity.id
_entity.type
_entity.pdbx_description
1 polymer ?
#
loop_
_entity_poly.entity_id
_entity_poly.type
_entity_poly.pdbx_seq_one_letter_code
_entity_poly.pdbx_strand_id
1 'polypeptide(L)'
;MFDQHEEELLKKLPSLDEITLDVVRDLSASQHRYLDIRSGDLYNTSRVIEGKNLDLLAQAELNLNKKQWAVGSILPTKLDHISNRNDICLEWLNKQPPSSVLYISFGTTTSFSDREIKELAMGLELSKQKFIWVLRDVNRGDNFTGEDRRVELPEGFEERLKDVGLVVREWAPQPEILARTSTGDS
;
A
#
# COMPACT_ATOMS: atom_id res chain seq x y z
N MET A 1 -0.54 30.97 11.31
CA MET A 1 -0.73 30.88 12.77
C MET A 1 -1.73 29.76 12.95
N PHE A 2 -1.30 28.61 13.45
CA PHE A 2 -2.17 27.44 13.62
C PHE A 2 -3.15 27.72 14.76
N ASP A 3 -4.38 27.21 14.66
CA ASP A 3 -5.39 27.40 15.71
C ASP A 3 -5.05 26.51 16.92
N GLN A 4 -5.50 26.88 18.12
CA GLN A 4 -5.27 26.17 19.38
C GLN A 4 -5.65 24.67 19.31
N HIS A 5 -6.63 24.34 18.47
CA HIS A 5 -7.04 22.97 18.20
C HIS A 5 -6.01 22.16 17.38
N GLU A 6 -5.32 22.78 16.43
CA GLU A 6 -4.26 22.13 15.64
C GLU A 6 -3.01 21.89 16.47
N GLU A 7 -2.67 22.79 17.40
CA GLU A 7 -1.55 22.60 18.34
C GLU A 7 -1.78 21.43 19.31
N GLU A 8 -3.02 21.20 19.74
CA GLU A 8 -3.37 20.02 20.57
C GLU A 8 -3.28 18.70 19.78
N LEU A 9 -3.62 18.71 18.49
CA LEU A 9 -3.50 17.54 17.63
C LEU A 9 -2.04 17.20 17.35
N LEU A 10 -1.19 18.21 17.13
CA LEU A 10 0.25 18.02 16.92
C LEU A 10 0.95 17.42 18.14
N LYS A 11 0.49 17.73 19.35
CA LYS A 11 1.02 17.14 20.61
C LYS A 11 0.62 15.68 20.83
N LYS A 12 -0.40 15.19 20.13
CA LYS A 12 -0.84 13.79 20.17
C LYS A 12 -0.15 12.92 19.12
N LEU A 13 0.56 13.52 18.18
CA LEU A 13 1.38 12.76 17.23
C LEU A 13 2.58 12.19 17.97
N PRO A 14 2.90 10.90 17.77
CA PRO A 14 4.10 10.32 18.35
C PRO A 14 5.33 11.09 17.87
N SER A 15 6.39 11.11 18.68
CA SER A 15 7.61 11.80 18.29
C SER A 15 8.20 11.16 17.02
N LEU A 16 8.83 11.94 16.14
CA LEU A 16 9.40 11.40 14.91
C LEU A 16 10.39 10.26 15.20
N ASP A 17 11.07 10.31 16.34
CA ASP A 17 11.99 9.28 16.83
C ASP A 17 11.28 7.98 17.27
N GLU A 18 10.02 8.01 17.68
CA GLU A 18 9.23 6.81 18.05
C GLU A 18 8.67 6.05 16.85
N ILE A 19 8.51 6.70 15.69
CA ILE A 19 7.83 6.13 14.51
C ILE A 19 8.82 5.77 13.40
N THR A 20 10.02 6.35 13.43
CA THR A 20 11.00 6.23 12.34
C THR A 20 11.93 5.06 12.61
N LEU A 21 11.85 4.01 11.77
CA LEU A 21 12.86 2.94 11.79
C LEU A 21 14.27 3.54 11.63
N ASP A 22 15.26 2.97 12.31
CA ASP A 22 16.67 3.38 12.18
C ASP A 22 17.12 3.46 10.72
N VAL A 23 16.64 2.55 9.87
CA VAL A 23 16.88 2.55 8.42
C VAL A 23 16.38 3.83 7.73
N VAL A 24 15.23 4.35 8.12
CA VAL A 24 14.65 5.58 7.55
C VAL A 24 15.44 6.80 8.01
N ARG A 25 15.91 6.81 9.27
CA ARG A 25 16.78 7.86 9.79
C ARG A 25 18.13 7.87 9.07
N ASP A 26 18.74 6.70 8.90
CA ASP A 26 20.05 6.56 8.22
C ASP A 26 19.94 6.92 6.73
N LEU A 27 18.85 6.55 6.08
CA LEU A 27 18.55 6.97 4.71
C LEU A 27 18.40 8.50 4.62
N SER A 28 17.66 9.11 5.55
CA SER A 28 17.48 10.56 5.62
C SER A 28 18.81 11.29 5.83
N ALA A 29 19.65 10.83 6.76
CA ALA A 29 20.98 11.38 7.00
C ALA A 29 21.92 11.22 5.80
N SER A 30 21.87 10.08 5.11
CA SER A 30 22.62 9.84 3.88
C SER A 30 22.18 10.77 2.75
N GLN A 31 20.87 11.02 2.63
CA GLN A 31 20.31 11.92 1.62
C GLN A 31 20.57 13.40 1.93
N HIS A 32 20.71 13.77 3.21
CA HIS A 32 20.93 15.15 3.64
C HIS A 32 22.13 15.81 2.94
N ARG A 33 23.20 15.04 2.68
CA ARG A 33 24.40 15.52 1.98
C ARG A 33 24.15 15.88 0.50
N TYR A 34 23.08 15.39 -0.09
CA TYR A 34 22.71 15.63 -1.49
C TYR A 34 21.60 16.67 -1.64
N LEU A 35 21.00 17.12 -0.53
CA LEU A 35 19.93 18.12 -0.55
C LEU A 35 20.42 19.47 -1.11
N ASP A 36 21.66 19.86 -0.84
CA ASP A 36 22.20 21.14 -1.32
C ASP A 36 22.50 21.15 -2.82
N ILE A 37 22.83 20.00 -3.41
CA ILE A 37 23.21 19.92 -4.84
C ILE A 37 22.02 19.68 -5.78
N ARG A 38 20.84 19.34 -5.26
CA ARG A 38 19.65 19.07 -6.07
C ARG A 38 19.12 20.34 -6.75
N SER A 39 18.53 20.20 -7.93
CA SER A 39 17.89 21.31 -8.65
C SER A 39 16.44 21.55 -8.22
N GLY A 40 15.85 20.57 -7.54
CA GLY A 40 14.47 20.59 -7.09
C GLY A 40 13.93 19.17 -6.87
N ASP A 41 12.67 19.11 -6.46
CA ASP A 41 12.00 17.89 -6.02
C ASP A 41 10.78 17.56 -6.90
N LEU A 42 10.62 16.28 -7.19
CA LEU A 42 9.51 15.74 -7.98
C LEU A 42 8.58 14.94 -7.08
N TYR A 43 7.31 15.34 -7.02
CA TYR A 43 6.29 14.70 -6.20
C TYR A 43 5.26 14.02 -7.09
N ASN A 44 5.03 12.73 -6.87
CA ASN A 44 3.94 11.98 -7.50
C ASN A 44 2.59 12.31 -6.85
N THR A 45 2.19 13.58 -6.96
CA THR A 45 0.93 14.11 -6.42
C THR A 45 0.41 15.22 -7.33
N SER A 46 -0.76 15.77 -7.02
CA SER A 46 -1.32 16.91 -7.74
C SER A 46 -1.92 17.92 -6.77
N ARG A 47 -2.10 19.16 -7.22
CA ARG A 47 -2.77 20.20 -6.43
C ARG A 47 -4.23 19.85 -6.09
N VAL A 48 -4.88 19.03 -6.92
CA VAL A 48 -6.25 18.56 -6.66
C VAL A 48 -6.29 17.67 -5.42
N ILE A 49 -5.23 16.88 -5.18
CA ILE A 49 -5.16 15.95 -4.04
C ILE A 49 -4.55 16.65 -2.81
N GLU A 50 -3.42 17.35 -2.97
CA GLU A 50 -2.59 17.80 -1.84
C GLU A 50 -2.17 19.29 -1.93
N GLY A 51 -2.99 20.15 -2.55
CA GLY A 51 -2.64 21.55 -2.81
C GLY A 51 -2.11 22.33 -1.60
N LYS A 52 -2.74 22.20 -0.43
CA LYS A 52 -2.31 22.87 0.81
C LYS A 52 -0.93 22.40 1.27
N ASN A 53 -0.65 21.09 1.18
CA ASN A 53 0.65 20.53 1.56
C ASN A 53 1.75 21.02 0.61
N LEU A 54 1.45 21.10 -0.69
CA LEU A 54 2.37 21.65 -1.69
C LEU A 54 2.69 23.13 -1.42
N ASP A 55 1.70 23.92 -0.97
CA ASP A 55 1.93 25.33 -0.63
C ASP A 55 2.81 25.48 0.63
N LEU A 56 2.61 24.61 1.64
CA LEU A 56 3.47 24.57 2.82
C LEU A 56 4.91 24.14 2.48
N LEU A 57 5.06 23.11 1.64
CA LEU A 57 6.37 22.68 1.14
C LEU A 57 7.07 23.79 0.36
N ALA A 58 6.33 24.49 -0.51
CA ALA A 58 6.86 25.61 -1.26
C ALA A 58 7.37 26.71 -0.32
N GLN A 59 6.61 27.04 0.73
CA GLN A 59 6.99 28.02 1.75
C GLN A 59 8.24 27.61 2.55
N ALA A 60 8.33 26.35 2.98
CA ALA A 60 9.48 25.84 3.74
C ALA A 60 10.78 25.88 2.92
N GLU A 61 10.71 25.63 1.62
CA GLU A 61 11.86 25.58 0.71
C GLU A 61 12.19 26.93 0.05
N LEU A 62 11.43 28.00 0.33
CA LEU A 62 11.69 29.35 -0.23
C LEU A 62 13.13 29.81 0.02
N ASN A 63 13.70 29.45 1.17
CA ASN A 63 15.06 29.85 1.55
C ASN A 63 16.16 29.10 0.79
N LEU A 64 15.82 27.98 0.13
CA LEU A 64 16.78 27.09 -0.52
C LEU A 64 16.82 27.27 -2.05
N ASN A 65 15.95 28.12 -2.61
CA ASN A 65 15.82 28.37 -4.06
C ASN A 65 15.68 27.08 -4.89
N LYS A 66 15.03 26.05 -4.32
CA LYS A 66 14.78 24.75 -4.97
C LYS A 66 13.42 24.77 -5.65
N LYS A 67 13.35 24.18 -6.84
CA LYS A 67 12.09 24.04 -7.58
C LYS A 67 11.31 22.83 -7.07
N GLN A 68 9.99 22.88 -7.17
CA GLN A 68 9.12 21.75 -6.82
C GLN A 68 8.13 21.49 -7.94
N TRP A 69 7.96 20.23 -8.30
CA TRP A 69 7.03 19.81 -9.35
C TRP A 69 6.12 18.70 -8.85
N ALA A 70 4.81 18.94 -8.88
CA ALA A 70 3.79 17.93 -8.67
C ALA A 70 3.37 17.37 -10.03
N VAL A 71 3.67 16.10 -10.29
CA VAL A 71 3.50 15.44 -11.61
C VAL A 71 2.59 14.21 -11.58
N GLY A 72 1.84 14.03 -10.49
CA GLY A 72 0.94 12.90 -10.31
C GLY A 72 -0.40 13.03 -11.03
N SER A 73 -1.15 11.94 -11.20
CA SER A 73 -0.87 10.58 -10.72
C SER A 73 -0.09 9.77 -11.74
N ILE A 74 1.19 9.51 -11.47
CA ILE A 74 2.02 8.57 -12.23
C ILE A 74 1.64 7.18 -11.75
N LEU A 75 0.83 6.50 -12.55
CA LEU A 75 0.47 5.11 -12.34
C LEU A 75 1.46 4.20 -13.07
N PRO A 76 1.84 3.04 -12.50
CA PRO A 76 2.61 2.04 -13.21
C PRO A 76 1.86 1.63 -14.49
N THR A 77 2.50 1.74 -15.65
CA THR A 77 2.01 1.11 -16.88
C THR A 77 2.19 -0.41 -16.80
N LYS A 78 1.28 -1.15 -17.44
CA LYS A 78 1.22 -2.62 -17.45
C LYS A 78 2.61 -3.26 -17.41
N LEU A 79 2.84 -4.06 -16.37
CA LEU A 79 4.03 -4.89 -16.25
C LEU A 79 3.72 -6.19 -17.02
N ASP A 80 4.46 -6.48 -18.09
CA ASP A 80 4.25 -7.63 -18.99
C ASP A 80 4.55 -9.01 -18.35
N HIS A 81 4.26 -9.19 -17.06
CA HIS A 81 4.33 -10.48 -16.40
C HIS A 81 2.99 -11.20 -16.55
N ILE A 82 2.80 -11.80 -17.72
CA ILE A 82 1.75 -12.77 -17.99
C ILE A 82 2.05 -14.03 -17.16
N SER A 83 1.50 -14.09 -15.95
CA SER A 83 1.38 -15.35 -15.21
C SER A 83 0.00 -15.95 -15.51
N ASN A 84 -0.08 -17.26 -15.76
CA ASN A 84 -1.35 -17.96 -16.00
C ASN A 84 -2.36 -17.81 -14.84
N ARG A 85 -1.91 -17.44 -13.64
CA ARG A 85 -2.77 -17.19 -12.46
C ARG A 85 -3.47 -15.83 -12.52
N ASN A 86 -2.93 -14.87 -13.29
CA ASN A 86 -3.57 -13.58 -13.55
C ASN A 86 -4.87 -13.78 -14.32
N ASP A 87 -4.86 -14.70 -15.29
CA ASP A 87 -6.02 -15.01 -16.10
C ASP A 87 -7.15 -15.59 -15.25
N ILE A 88 -6.85 -16.54 -14.35
CA ILE A 88 -7.86 -17.13 -13.45
C ILE A 88 -8.49 -16.07 -12.53
N CYS A 89 -7.68 -15.16 -11.99
CA CYS A 89 -8.16 -14.09 -11.12
C CYS A 89 -9.09 -13.13 -11.88
N LEU A 90 -8.66 -12.69 -13.07
CA LEU A 90 -9.45 -11.78 -13.91
C LEU A 90 -10.71 -12.45 -14.46
N GLU A 91 -10.66 -13.72 -14.83
CA GLU A 91 -11.82 -14.51 -15.25
C GLU A 91 -12.84 -14.69 -14.13
N TRP A 92 -12.38 -14.97 -12.91
CA TRP A 92 -13.27 -15.05 -11.76
C TRP A 92 -13.93 -13.70 -11.48
N LEU A 93 -13.16 -12.61 -11.54
CA LEU A 93 -13.64 -11.25 -11.32
C LEU A 93 -14.69 -10.84 -12.36
N ASN A 94 -14.49 -11.18 -13.64
CA ASN A 94 -15.43 -10.91 -14.73
C ASN A 94 -16.80 -11.59 -14.56
N LYS A 95 -16.91 -12.63 -13.73
CA LYS A 95 -18.16 -13.34 -13.45
C LYS A 95 -18.95 -12.72 -12.30
N GLN A 96 -18.40 -11.72 -11.63
CA GLN A 96 -19.02 -11.10 -10.46
C GLN A 96 -19.89 -9.90 -10.85
N PRO A 97 -20.96 -9.60 -10.09
CA PRO A 97 -21.74 -8.38 -10.28
C PRO A 97 -20.88 -7.10 -10.14
N PRO A 98 -21.30 -5.97 -10.73
CA PRO A 98 -20.66 -4.68 -10.51
C PRO A 98 -20.54 -4.33 -9.02
N SER A 99 -19.42 -3.71 -8.63
CA SER A 99 -19.11 -3.20 -7.30
C SER A 99 -19.38 -4.20 -6.16
N SER A 100 -19.15 -5.50 -6.40
CA SER A 100 -19.50 -6.58 -5.47
C SER A 100 -18.29 -7.31 -4.90
N VAL A 101 -17.08 -6.99 -5.35
CA VAL A 101 -15.83 -7.63 -4.91
C VAL A 101 -14.96 -6.64 -4.16
N LEU A 102 -14.56 -7.00 -2.94
CA LEU A 102 -13.57 -6.28 -2.16
C LEU A 102 -12.15 -6.67 -2.59
N TYR A 103 -11.34 -5.71 -3.02
CA TYR A 103 -9.92 -5.92 -3.25
C TYR A 103 -9.11 -5.56 -2.01
N ILE A 104 -8.30 -6.51 -1.51
CA ILE A 104 -7.53 -6.37 -0.28
C ILE A 104 -6.06 -6.58 -0.62
N SER A 105 -5.26 -5.51 -0.49
CA SER A 105 -3.80 -5.57 -0.63
C SER A 105 -3.15 -4.57 0.31
N PHE A 106 -2.09 -5.00 0.98
CA PHE A 106 -1.30 -4.18 1.90
C PHE A 106 0.08 -3.81 1.32
N GLY A 107 0.24 -3.90 0.00
CA GLY A 107 1.51 -3.60 -0.67
C GLY A 107 2.61 -4.61 -0.35
N THR A 108 3.86 -4.17 -0.52
CA THR A 108 5.07 -5.00 -0.33
C THR A 108 5.77 -4.76 1.00
N THR A 109 5.46 -3.68 1.69
CA THR A 109 6.20 -3.20 2.86
C THR A 109 5.52 -3.51 4.19
N THR A 110 4.25 -3.92 4.15
CA THR A 110 3.48 -4.23 5.36
C THR A 110 3.60 -5.72 5.69
N SER A 111 3.98 -6.01 6.93
CA SER A 111 4.03 -7.37 7.48
C SER A 111 3.00 -7.52 8.60
N PHE A 112 2.24 -8.62 8.58
CA PHE A 112 1.32 -8.97 9.65
C PHE A 112 1.87 -10.10 10.51
N SER A 113 1.49 -10.10 11.79
CA SER A 113 1.59 -11.27 12.65
C SER A 113 0.60 -12.34 12.19
N ASP A 114 0.90 -13.60 12.48
CA ASP A 114 0.04 -14.73 12.14
C ASP A 114 -1.35 -14.60 12.80
N ARG A 115 -1.40 -13.97 13.98
CA ARG A 115 -2.64 -13.65 14.67
C ARG A 115 -3.48 -12.66 13.86
N GLU A 116 -2.90 -11.56 13.39
CA GLU A 116 -3.63 -10.56 12.59
C GLU A 116 -4.15 -11.16 11.27
N ILE A 117 -3.35 -12.01 10.63
CA ILE A 117 -3.74 -12.74 9.41
C ILE A 117 -4.93 -13.66 9.70
N LYS A 118 -4.89 -14.38 10.83
CA LYS A 118 -5.98 -15.25 11.26
C LYS A 118 -7.28 -14.49 11.52
N GLU A 119 -7.20 -13.37 12.24
CA GLU A 119 -8.37 -12.52 12.51
C GLU A 119 -8.94 -11.94 11.21
N LEU A 120 -8.08 -11.49 10.29
CA LEU A 120 -8.52 -11.00 8.98
C LEU A 120 -9.22 -12.10 8.17
N ALA A 121 -8.64 -13.30 8.13
CA ALA A 121 -9.25 -14.44 7.46
C ALA A 121 -10.64 -14.76 8.04
N MET A 122 -10.75 -14.85 9.37
CA MET A 122 -12.04 -15.08 10.05
C MET A 122 -13.05 -13.97 9.75
N GLY A 123 -12.62 -12.71 9.75
CA GLY A 123 -13.47 -11.56 9.41
C GLY A 123 -14.02 -11.65 7.99
N LEU A 124 -13.17 -12.02 7.02
CA LEU A 124 -13.57 -12.21 5.63
C LEU A 124 -14.59 -13.34 5.48
N GLU A 125 -14.34 -14.47 6.13
CA GLU A 125 -15.27 -15.61 6.13
C GLU A 125 -16.64 -15.22 6.70
N LEU A 126 -16.67 -14.52 7.82
CA LEU A 126 -17.91 -14.07 8.47
C LEU A 126 -18.65 -12.97 7.70
N SER A 127 -17.92 -12.13 6.95
CA SER A 127 -18.52 -11.04 6.18
C SER A 127 -19.45 -11.52 5.06
N LYS A 128 -19.22 -12.74 4.54
CA LYS A 128 -19.87 -13.28 3.33
C LYS A 128 -19.73 -12.40 2.09
N GLN A 129 -18.86 -11.39 2.13
CA GLN A 129 -18.58 -10.52 1.01
C GLN A 129 -17.60 -11.21 0.07
N LYS A 130 -17.79 -11.02 -1.23
CA LYS A 130 -16.83 -11.54 -2.21
C LYS A 130 -15.54 -10.73 -2.13
N PHE A 131 -14.39 -11.40 -2.18
CA PHE A 131 -13.11 -10.72 -2.04
C PHE A 131 -12.01 -11.31 -2.92
N ILE A 132 -11.02 -10.48 -3.24
CA ILE A 132 -9.70 -10.89 -3.70
C ILE A 132 -8.71 -10.39 -2.65
N TRP A 133 -8.01 -11.31 -2.00
CA TRP A 133 -7.01 -10.99 -0.99
C TRP A 133 -5.61 -11.35 -1.50
N VAL A 134 -4.78 -10.32 -1.68
CA VAL A 134 -3.37 -10.47 -2.02
C VAL A 134 -2.58 -10.70 -0.73
N LEU A 135 -2.32 -11.97 -0.43
CA LEU A 135 -1.60 -12.41 0.75
C LEU A 135 -0.17 -12.79 0.37
N ARG A 136 0.72 -11.79 0.35
CA ARG A 136 2.13 -12.04 0.03
C ARG A 136 2.78 -12.78 1.20
N ASP A 137 3.52 -13.84 0.88
CA ASP A 137 4.42 -14.46 1.83
C ASP A 137 5.50 -13.43 2.15
N VAL A 138 5.46 -12.89 3.36
CA VAL A 138 6.43 -11.90 3.78
C VAL A 138 7.73 -12.65 4.02
N ASN A 139 8.77 -12.36 3.23
CA ASN A 139 10.14 -12.48 3.72
C ASN A 139 10.24 -11.54 4.92
N ARG A 140 9.83 -11.99 6.11
CA ARG A 140 10.23 -11.35 7.36
C ARG A 140 11.74 -11.27 7.26
N GLY A 141 12.28 -10.07 7.41
CA GLY A 141 13.65 -9.68 7.06
C GLY A 141 14.78 -10.38 7.81
N ASP A 142 14.63 -11.65 8.17
CA ASP A 142 15.73 -12.54 8.50
C ASP A 142 16.21 -13.22 7.21
N ASN A 143 16.89 -12.44 6.36
CA ASN A 143 17.73 -12.97 5.28
C ASN A 143 18.92 -13.82 5.81
N PHE A 144 18.85 -14.32 7.04
CA PHE A 144 19.88 -15.08 7.73
C PHE A 144 19.48 -16.53 8.04
N THR A 145 18.21 -16.93 7.88
CA THR A 145 17.76 -18.31 8.19
C THR A 145 17.36 -19.14 6.98
N GLY A 146 17.12 -18.52 5.80
CA GLY A 146 16.93 -19.25 4.55
C GLY A 146 15.66 -20.12 4.46
N GLU A 147 14.70 -19.94 5.38
CA GLU A 147 13.41 -20.64 5.32
C GLU A 147 12.31 -19.69 4.79
N ASP A 148 11.77 -20.04 3.62
CA ASP A 148 10.57 -19.42 3.04
C ASP A 148 9.37 -19.69 3.98
N ARG A 149 9.15 -18.81 4.95
CA ARG A 149 7.96 -18.89 5.82
C ARG A 149 6.73 -18.51 5.00
N ARG A 150 5.94 -19.52 4.60
CA ARG A 150 4.60 -19.30 4.05
C ARG A 150 3.64 -18.89 5.14
N VAL A 151 2.78 -17.93 4.82
CA VAL A 151 1.71 -17.53 5.72
C VAL A 151 0.65 -18.63 5.78
N GLU A 152 0.42 -19.18 6.97
CA GLU A 152 -0.62 -20.18 7.20
C GLU A 152 -1.98 -19.51 7.46
N LEU A 153 -2.99 -19.97 6.73
CA LEU A 153 -4.39 -19.60 6.93
C LEU A 153 -5.08 -20.64 7.82
N PRO A 154 -6.24 -20.32 8.42
CA PRO A 154 -7.03 -21.31 9.14
C PRO A 154 -7.24 -22.56 8.29
N GLU A 155 -7.14 -23.74 8.91
CA GLU A 155 -7.33 -25.02 8.22
C GLU A 155 -8.63 -25.02 7.41
N GLY A 156 -8.56 -25.41 6.13
CA GLY A 156 -9.71 -25.48 5.23
C GLY A 156 -10.23 -24.14 4.69
N PHE A 157 -9.58 -23.01 5.00
CA PHE A 157 -10.09 -21.67 4.65
C PHE A 157 -10.27 -21.47 3.14
N GLU A 158 -9.25 -21.82 2.35
CA GLU A 158 -9.30 -21.65 0.89
C GLU A 158 -10.35 -22.59 0.26
N GLU A 159 -10.52 -23.80 0.79
CA GLU A 159 -11.54 -24.75 0.33
C GLU A 159 -12.96 -24.28 0.65
N ARG A 160 -13.18 -23.72 1.85
CA ARG A 160 -14.49 -23.19 2.27
C ARG A 160 -14.93 -21.98 1.45
N LEU A 161 -13.98 -21.18 0.96
CA LEU A 161 -14.24 -19.91 0.30
C LEU A 161 -14.01 -19.91 -1.21
N LYS A 162 -13.73 -21.06 -1.83
CA LYS A 162 -13.48 -21.18 -3.28
C LYS A 162 -14.52 -20.49 -4.18
N ASP A 163 -15.78 -20.43 -3.73
CA ASP A 163 -16.90 -19.83 -4.47
C ASP A 163 -17.21 -18.38 -4.03
N VAL A 164 -16.58 -17.91 -2.95
CA VAL A 164 -16.82 -16.60 -2.32
C VAL A 164 -15.64 -15.65 -2.55
N GLY A 165 -14.39 -16.12 -2.47
CA GLY A 165 -13.22 -15.28 -2.60
C GLY A 165 -11.99 -16.01 -3.10
N LEU A 166 -10.99 -15.22 -3.51
CA LEU A 166 -9.71 -15.72 -4.00
C LEU A 166 -8.56 -15.20 -3.13
N VAL A 167 -7.66 -16.10 -2.74
CA VAL A 167 -6.37 -15.77 -2.12
C VAL A 167 -5.28 -15.84 -3.17
N VAL A 168 -4.52 -14.75 -3.32
CA VAL A 168 -3.44 -14.61 -4.32
C VAL A 168 -2.13 -14.37 -3.60
N ARG A 169 -1.17 -15.31 -3.71
CA ARG A 169 0.07 -15.31 -2.91
C ARG A 169 1.30 -14.72 -3.60
N GLU A 170 1.43 -14.91 -4.91
CA GLU A 170 2.64 -14.53 -5.65
C GLU A 170 2.54 -13.11 -6.22
N TRP A 171 1.56 -12.89 -7.09
CA TRP A 171 1.36 -11.60 -7.74
C TRP A 171 -0.09 -11.42 -8.18
N ALA A 172 -0.59 -10.19 -8.06
CA ALA A 172 -1.93 -9.80 -8.51
C ALA A 172 -1.82 -8.63 -9.49
N PRO A 173 -2.55 -8.66 -10.62
CA PRO A 173 -2.61 -7.56 -11.58
C PRO A 173 -3.43 -6.40 -10.99
N GLN A 174 -2.85 -5.68 -10.04
CA GLN A 174 -3.55 -4.64 -9.26
C GLN A 174 -4.19 -3.57 -10.17
N PRO A 175 -3.50 -3.00 -11.19
CA PRO A 175 -4.15 -2.06 -12.10
C PRO A 175 -5.35 -2.66 -12.82
N GLU A 176 -5.25 -3.91 -13.28
CA GLU A 176 -6.33 -4.58 -14.02
C GLU A 176 -7.49 -4.98 -13.12
N ILE A 177 -7.24 -5.35 -11.86
CA ILE A 177 -8.29 -5.64 -10.88
C ILE A 177 -9.05 -4.35 -10.54
N LEU A 178 -8.33 -3.26 -10.26
CA LEU A 178 -8.93 -1.98 -9.92
C LEU A 178 -9.69 -1.35 -11.09
N ALA A 179 -9.33 -1.67 -12.34
CA ALA A 179 -10.03 -1.18 -13.52
C ALA A 179 -11.35 -1.94 -13.84
N ARG A 180 -11.71 -2.98 -13.08
CA ARG A 180 -12.90 -3.81 -13.37
C ARG A 180 -14.12 -3.30 -12.64
N THR A 181 -15.23 -3.20 -13.36
CA THR A 181 -16.53 -2.75 -12.82
C THR A 181 -17.05 -3.56 -11.63
N SER A 182 -16.60 -4.81 -11.48
CA SER A 182 -16.97 -5.70 -10.37
C SER A 182 -16.25 -5.38 -9.07
N THR A 183 -15.12 -4.70 -9.12
CA THR A 183 -14.39 -4.20 -7.95
C THR A 183 -15.17 -3.01 -7.39
N GLY A 184 -15.34 -2.96 -6.07
CA GLY A 184 -16.01 -1.83 -5.41
C GLY A 184 -15.32 -0.50 -5.72
N ASP A 185 -16.11 0.56 -5.93
CA ASP A 185 -15.60 1.92 -6.00
C ASP A 185 -15.29 2.41 -4.57
N SER A 186 -14.10 2.98 -4.37
CA SER A 186 -13.62 3.56 -3.11
C SER A 186 -14.32 4.87 -2.75
#